data_AF-A0A8S3DX51-F1
#
_entry.id   AF-A0A8S3DX51-F1
#
_cell.length_a   1.000
_cell.length_b   1.000
_cell.length_c   1.000
_cell.angle_alpha   90.00
_cell.angle_beta   90.00
_cell.angle_gamma   90.00
#
_symmetry.space_group_name_H-M   'P 1'
#
loop_
_entity.id
_entity.type
_entity.pdbx_description
1 polymer ?
#
loop_
_entity_poly.entity_id
_entity_poly.type
_entity_poly.pdbx_seq_one_letter_code
_entity_poly.pdbx_strand_id
1 'polypeptide(L)' 'MNNVDIQHDISNSDKLRTVFGFIVHGLDARRRANRKPFTVMSCDNVQQNGEVTKKCILQFAKSLNN' A
#
# COMPACT_ATOMS: atom_id res chain seq x y z
N MET A 1 9.20 4.78 7.61
CA MET A 1 9.49 3.70 6.65
C MET A 1 10.56 2.72 7.13
N ASN A 2 11.06 2.78 8.37
CA ASN A 2 12.24 2.00 8.80
C ASN A 2 11.90 0.59 9.31
N ASN A 3 10.69 0.08 9.06
CA ASN A 3 10.32 -1.28 9.42
C ASN A 3 10.90 -2.26 8.39
N VAL A 4 11.45 -3.39 8.86
CA VAL A 4 12.13 -4.37 8.00
C VAL A 4 11.24 -4.97 6.92
N ASP A 5 9.96 -5.24 7.21
CA ASP A 5 9.03 -5.81 6.23
C ASP A 5 8.57 -4.75 5.22
N ILE A 6 8.46 -3.48 5.64
CA ILE A 6 8.20 -2.38 4.71
C ILE A 6 9.37 -2.19 3.74
N GLN A 7 10.62 -2.20 4.24
CA GLN A 7 11.81 -2.10 3.40
C GLN A 7 11.95 -3.30 2.46
N HIS A 8 11.59 -4.50 2.94
CA HIS A 8 11.52 -5.69 2.12
C HIS A 8 10.55 -5.49 0.94
N ASP A 9 9.33 -5.02 1.20
CA ASP A 9 8.33 -4.82 0.14
C ASP A 9 8.69 -3.68 -0.82
N ILE A 10 9.42 -2.66 -0.37
CA ILE A 10 9.94 -1.59 -1.25
C ILE A 10 10.99 -2.14 -2.22
N SER A 11 11.82 -3.07 -1.77
CA SER A 11 12.95 -3.61 -2.56
C SER A 11 12.59 -4.86 -3.36
N ASN A 12 11.55 -5.60 -2.99
CA ASN A 12 11.16 -6.85 -3.62
C ASN A 12 9.63 -6.99 -3.76
N SER A 13 9.15 -6.77 -4.99
CA SER A 13 7.73 -6.87 -5.31
C SER A 13 7.20 -8.29 -5.53
N ASP A 14 8.08 -9.30 -5.63
CA ASP A 14 7.67 -10.68 -5.97
C ASP A 14 7.17 -11.45 -4.73
N LYS A 15 7.57 -11.02 -3.53
CA LYS A 15 7.21 -11.70 -2.27
C LYS A 15 6.85 -10.71 -1.16
N LEU A 16 5.76 -9.99 -1.38
CA LEU A 16 5.24 -8.99 -0.44
C LEU A 16 4.89 -9.60 0.92
N ARG A 17 5.15 -8.85 1.99
CA ARG A 17 4.94 -9.25 3.39
C ARG A 17 3.91 -8.38 4.10
N THR A 18 3.74 -7.13 3.66
CA THR A 18 2.89 -6.14 4.31
C THR A 18 1.62 -5.88 3.50
N VAL A 19 0.56 -5.49 4.21
CA VAL A 19 -0.70 -5.09 3.58
C VAL A 19 -0.54 -3.89 2.64
N PHE A 20 0.40 -2.98 2.94
CA PHE A 20 0.68 -1.81 2.10
C PHE A 20 1.25 -2.23 0.74
N GLY A 21 2.19 -3.17 0.73
CA GLY A 21 2.71 -3.79 -0.47
C GLY A 21 1.57 -4.39 -1.31
N PHE A 22 0.78 -5.28 -0.72
CA PHE A 22 -0.33 -5.93 -1.44
C PHE A 22 -1.35 -4.93 -2.01
N ILE A 23 -1.75 -3.92 -1.24
CA ILE A 23 -2.71 -2.91 -1.69
C ILE A 23 -2.13 -2.10 -2.87
N VAL A 24 -0.91 -1.57 -2.74
CA VAL A 24 -0.31 -0.69 -3.76
C VAL A 24 0.00 -1.45 -5.05
N HIS A 25 0.62 -2.63 -4.95
CA HIS A 25 0.88 -3.47 -6.13
C HIS A 25 -0.41 -4.00 -6.76
N GLY A 26 -1.43 -4.32 -5.95
CA GLY A 26 -2.75 -4.71 -6.45
C GLY A 26 -3.44 -3.59 -7.22
N LEU A 27 -3.41 -2.35 -6.70
CA LEU A 27 -3.93 -1.17 -7.40
C LEU A 27 -3.14 -0.87 -8.68
N ASP A 28 -1.82 -1.00 -8.66
CA ASP A 28 -0.98 -0.82 -9.83
C ASP A 28 -1.23 -1.86 -10.93
N ALA A 29 -1.35 -3.15 -10.55
CA ALA A 29 -1.69 -4.22 -11.48
C ALA A 29 -3.07 -3.97 -12.12
N ARG A 30 -4.05 -3.51 -11.36
CA ARG A 30 -5.37 -3.12 -11.88
C ARG A 30 -5.27 -1.94 -12.84
N ARG A 31 -4.50 -0.92 -12.50
CA ARG A 31 -4.24 0.25 -13.36
C ARG A 31 -3.64 -0.17 -14.69
N ARG A 32 -2.59 -1.01 -14.68
CA ARG A 32 -1.95 -1.56 -15.90
C ARG A 32 -2.90 -2.40 -16.74
N ALA A 33 -3.83 -3.12 -16.11
CA ALA A 33 -4.87 -3.88 -16.80
C ALA A 33 -6.11 -3.05 -17.19
N ASN A 34 -6.07 -1.72 -17.09
CA ASN A 34 -7.19 -0.81 -17.34
C ASN A 34 -8.49 -1.17 -16.55
N ARG A 35 -8.33 -1.64 -15.31
CA ARG A 35 -9.44 -1.97 -14.41
C ARG A 35 -9.63 -0.86 -13.38
N LYS A 36 -10.88 -0.58 -13.01
CA LYS A 36 -11.23 0.39 -11.95
C LYS A 36 -10.51 0.06 -10.63
N PRO A 37 -10.09 1.04 -9.82
CA PRO A 37 -9.53 0.77 -8.49
C PRO A 37 -10.57 0.16 -7.55
N PHE A 38 -10.13 -0.31 -6.38
CA PHE A 38 -11.00 -0.67 -5.26
C PHE A 38 -10.89 0.36 -4.14
N THR A 39 -11.93 0.48 -3.34
CA THR A 39 -11.91 1.29 -2.11
C THR A 39 -11.18 0.54 -1.01
N VAL A 40 -10.26 1.21 -0.32
CA VAL A 40 -9.67 0.69 0.92
C VAL A 40 -10.45 1.26 2.09
N MET A 41 -11.11 0.39 2.84
CA MET A 41 -11.92 0.75 4.01
C MET A 41 -11.28 0.11 5.24
N SER A 42 -10.66 0.92 6.10
CA SER A 42 -10.17 0.42 7.39
C SER A 42 -11.33 0.25 8.36
N CYS A 43 -11.31 -0.87 9.06
CA CYS A 43 -12.26 -1.20 10.14
C CYS A 43 -11.56 -1.20 11.51
N ASP A 44 -10.31 -0.74 11.57
CA ASP A 44 -9.60 -0.64 12.84
C ASP A 44 -10.19 0.47 13.69
N ASN A 45 -10.18 0.23 15.01
CA ASN A 45 -10.64 1.18 16.02
C ASN A 45 -9.57 2.27 16.29
N VAL A 46 -9.29 3.06 15.25
CA VAL A 46 -8.34 4.17 15.29
C VAL A 46 -9.09 5.44 14.91
N GLN A 47 -8.84 6.53 15.64
CA GLN A 47 -9.42 7.83 15.29
C GLN A 47 -8.96 8.25 13.89
N GLN A 48 -9.91 8.69 13.04
CA GLN A 48 -9.65 9.04 11.64
C GLN A 48 -8.97 7.90 10.85
N ASN A 49 -9.36 6.64 11.11
CA ASN A 49 -8.78 5.44 10.49
C ASN A 49 -8.64 5.53 8.95
N GLY A 50 -9.61 6.11 8.25
CA GLY A 50 -9.55 6.33 6.81
C GLY A 50 -8.39 7.25 6.39
N GLU A 51 -8.19 8.37 7.09
CA GLU A 51 -7.10 9.29 6.80
C GLU A 51 -5.73 8.73 7.19
N VAL A 52 -5.65 7.99 8.29
CA VAL A 52 -4.42 7.27 8.69
C VAL A 52 -4.08 6.23 7.61
N THR A 53 -5.05 5.43 7.19
CA THR A 53 -4.89 4.41 6.14
C THR A 53 -4.42 5.03 4.83
N LYS A 54 -5.07 6.11 4.39
CA LYS A 54 -4.70 6.87 3.20
C LYS A 54 -3.28 7.40 3.28
N LYS A 55 -2.88 8.02 4.40
CA LYS A 55 -1.52 8.55 4.59
C LYS A 55 -0.47 7.44 4.49
N CYS A 56 -0.67 6.31 5.17
CA CYS A 56 0.27 5.18 5.14
C CYS A 56 0.42 4.60 3.73
N ILE A 57 -0.70 4.35 3.03
CA ILE A 57 -0.68 3.82 1.65
C ILE A 57 0.02 4.77 0.70
N LEU A 58 -0.30 6.07 0.74
CA LEU A 58 0.33 7.06 -0.12
C LEU A 58 1.82 7.22 0.17
N GLN A 59 2.23 7.16 1.44
CA GLN A 59 3.64 7.23 1.79
C GLN A 59 4.41 6.01 1.26
N PHE A 60 3.83 4.81 1.36
CA PHE A 60 4.44 3.59 0.81
C PHE A 60 4.53 3.65 -0.72
N ALA A 61 3.45 4.06 -1.39
CA ALA A 61 3.46 4.24 -2.85
C ALA A 61 4.51 5.27 -3.29
N LYS A 62 4.71 6.35 -2.53
CA LYS A 62 5.76 7.34 -2.81
C LYS A 62 7.15 6.74 -2.70
N SER A 63 7.42 5.86 -1.72
CA SER A 63 8.74 5.23 -1.57
C SER A 63 9.11 4.26 -2.70
N LEU A 64 8.16 3.81 -3.53
CA LEU A 64 8.44 2.99 -4.71
C LEU A 64 8.88 3.81 -5.94
N ASN A 65 8.69 5.13 -5.94
CA ASN A 65 8.96 6.01 -7.09
C ASN A 65 10.19 6.91 -6.90
N ASN A 66 11.11 6.53 -6.01
CA ASN A 66 12.37 7.24 -5.79
C ASN A 66 13.48 6.71 -6.70
#